data_AF-A0A1B3SK74-F1
#
_entry.id   AF-A0A1B3SK74-F1
#
_cell.length_a   1.000
_cell.length_b   1.000
_cell.length_c   1.000
_cell.angle_alpha   90.00
_cell.angle_beta   90.00
_cell.angle_gamma   90.00
#
_symmetry.space_group_name_H-M   'P 1'
#
loop_
_entity.id
_entity.type
_entity.pdbx_description
1 polymer ?
#
loop_
_entity_poly.entity_id
_entity_poly.type
_entity_poly.pdbx_seq_one_letter_code
_entity_poly.pdbx_strand_id
1 'polypeptide(L)'
;MENNSNKLKQMWVNFNEQRTDFFKSAGFVFLEAIIPGIAIWVLLGDDFLITMNTKLPSPTGGYVSLVCVLYLCYTILITYLFYKAKFHKADNFTYSITFNFILISVIATSYIFHRNDTTVIIAKFVIALAIGIIGITVGVFLTYIFRVLEFGRKLKLEQNLEAYNEGTLTEQRLINRAIKYQKYLDKLAEKQKLIDQKAELLQHKIDEEYELEKAKERMKKISLSEKLDLKEQKQREKAKKKEDKKNRIKF
;
A
#
# COMPACT_ATOMS: atom_id res chain seq x y z
N MET A 1 -3.55 -19.92 -22.97
CA MET A 1 -3.34 -18.54 -22.45
C MET A 1 -3.96 -18.34 -21.06
N GLU A 2 -4.98 -19.10 -20.67
CA GLU A 2 -5.65 -19.05 -19.35
C GLU A 2 -4.73 -19.35 -18.14
N ASN A 3 -3.71 -20.20 -18.33
CA ASN A 3 -2.80 -20.63 -17.27
C ASN A 3 -1.82 -19.54 -16.78
N ASN A 4 -1.50 -18.53 -17.61
CA ASN A 4 -0.64 -17.41 -17.20
C ASN A 4 -1.40 -16.32 -16.44
N SER A 5 -2.68 -16.11 -16.76
CA SER A 5 -3.54 -15.15 -16.05
C SER A 5 -3.75 -15.56 -14.60
N ASN A 6 -4.04 -16.85 -14.37
CA ASN A 6 -4.22 -17.39 -13.01
C ASN A 6 -2.93 -17.36 -12.19
N LYS A 7 -1.76 -17.62 -12.79
CA LYS A 7 -0.47 -17.49 -12.09
C LYS A 7 -0.16 -16.05 -11.69
N LEU A 8 -0.37 -15.09 -12.58
CA LEU A 8 -0.17 -13.67 -12.27
C LEU A 8 -1.13 -13.20 -11.17
N LYS A 9 -2.40 -13.62 -11.23
CA LYS A 9 -3.40 -13.31 -10.21
C LYS A 9 -3.01 -13.90 -8.85
N GLN A 10 -2.54 -15.15 -8.80
CA GLN A 10 -2.02 -15.77 -7.58
C GLN A 10 -0.77 -15.07 -7.03
N MET A 11 0.15 -14.65 -7.90
CA MET A 11 1.32 -13.87 -7.47
C MET A 11 0.93 -12.54 -6.82
N TRP A 12 -0.01 -11.81 -7.41
CA TRP A 12 -0.49 -10.53 -6.87
C TRP A 12 -1.23 -10.69 -5.55
N VAL A 13 -2.06 -11.73 -5.41
CA VAL A 13 -2.75 -12.04 -4.14
C VAL A 13 -1.74 -12.38 -3.06
N ASN A 14 -0.78 -13.26 -3.35
CA ASN A 14 0.28 -13.63 -2.41
C ASN A 14 1.15 -12.43 -2.00
N PHE A 15 1.38 -11.50 -2.92
CA PHE A 15 2.14 -10.28 -2.65
C PHE A 15 1.41 -9.32 -1.70
N ASN A 16 0.11 -9.11 -1.91
CA ASN A 16 -0.71 -8.23 -1.07
C ASN A 16 -0.91 -8.81 0.33
N GLU A 17 -1.09 -10.12 0.46
CA GLU A 17 -1.26 -10.77 1.77
C GLU A 17 -0.01 -10.70 2.67
N GLN A 18 1.16 -10.55 2.06
CA GLN A 18 2.45 -10.46 2.77
C GLN A 18 2.78 -9.04 3.25
N ARG A 19 1.99 -8.04 2.87
CA ARG A 19 2.24 -6.63 3.16
C ARG A 19 1.16 -6.04 4.05
N THR A 20 1.52 -4.95 4.72
CA THR A 20 0.53 -4.15 5.44
C THR A 20 -0.20 -3.27 4.43
N ASP A 21 -1.52 -3.14 4.57
CA ASP A 21 -2.29 -2.18 3.77
C ASP A 21 -1.65 -0.79 3.84
N PHE A 22 -1.56 -0.10 2.70
CA PHE A 22 -0.82 1.14 2.58
C PHE A 22 -1.20 2.18 3.64
N PHE A 23 -2.50 2.49 3.79
CA PHE A 23 -2.97 3.48 4.76
C PHE A 23 -2.70 3.08 6.21
N LYS A 24 -2.76 1.78 6.49
CA LYS A 24 -2.44 1.24 7.82
C LYS A 24 -0.96 1.38 8.12
N SER A 25 -0.11 1.00 7.18
CA SER A 25 1.34 1.17 7.23
C SER A 25 1.70 2.64 7.44
N ALA A 26 1.16 3.54 6.61
CA ALA A 26 1.37 4.98 6.73
C ALA A 26 0.99 5.51 8.13
N GLY A 27 -0.19 5.12 8.65
CA GLY A 27 -0.63 5.52 9.99
C GLY A 27 0.34 5.09 11.10
N PHE A 28 0.87 3.87 11.03
CA PHE A 28 1.88 3.39 11.97
C PHE A 28 3.20 4.15 11.84
N VAL A 29 3.70 4.36 10.61
CA VAL A 29 4.91 5.16 10.37
C VAL A 29 4.77 6.59 10.91
N PHE A 30 3.59 7.19 10.78
CA PHE A 30 3.31 8.50 11.35
C PHE A 30 3.46 8.52 12.87
N LEU A 31 2.89 7.54 13.57
CA LEU A 31 2.93 7.45 15.03
C LEU A 31 4.31 7.04 15.58
N GLU A 32 4.98 6.11 14.90
CA GLU A 32 6.22 5.48 15.37
C GLU A 32 7.47 6.32 15.08
N ALA A 33 7.47 7.05 13.96
CA ALA A 33 8.63 7.77 13.47
C ALA A 33 8.31 9.25 13.22
N ILE A 34 7.37 9.56 12.31
CA ILE A 34 7.24 10.94 11.81
C ILE A 34 6.86 11.94 12.91
N ILE A 35 5.79 11.68 13.67
CA ILE A 35 5.31 12.59 14.72
C ILE A 35 6.38 12.78 15.81
N PRO A 36 6.95 11.71 16.40
CA PRO A 36 8.03 11.86 17.37
C PRO A 36 9.26 12.57 16.81
N GLY A 37 9.68 12.26 15.59
CA GLY A 37 10.86 12.86 14.98
C GLY A 37 10.67 14.34 14.64
N ILE A 38 9.49 14.75 14.15
CA ILE A 38 9.15 16.18 13.95
C ILE A 38 9.12 16.90 15.31
N ALA A 39 8.53 16.30 16.34
CA ALA A 39 8.51 16.90 17.68
C ALA A 39 9.93 17.12 18.21
N ILE A 40 10.82 16.12 18.07
CA ILE A 40 12.23 16.24 18.46
C ILE A 40 12.93 17.31 17.62
N TRP A 41 12.71 17.35 16.30
CA TRP A 41 13.31 18.35 15.42
C TRP A 41 12.87 19.77 15.77
N VAL A 42 11.59 20.00 16.09
CA VAL A 42 11.11 21.32 16.52
C VAL A 42 11.70 21.73 17.87
N LEU A 43 11.88 20.76 18.79
CA LEU A 43 12.38 21.03 20.14
C LEU A 43 13.90 21.17 20.22
N LEU A 44 14.67 20.49 19.36
CA LEU A 44 16.13 20.43 19.44
C LEU A 44 16.84 20.99 18.21
N GLY A 45 16.16 21.16 17.08
CA GLY A 45 16.75 21.73 15.87
C GLY A 45 17.00 23.22 16.03
N ASP A 46 18.07 23.70 15.40
CA ASP A 46 18.45 25.12 15.39
C ASP A 46 17.62 25.92 14.37
N ASP A 47 16.75 25.25 13.60
CA ASP A 47 15.92 25.86 12.57
C ASP A 47 14.72 26.65 13.13
N PHE A 48 14.37 26.47 14.40
CA PHE A 48 13.16 27.01 14.99
C PHE A 48 13.45 27.93 16.19
N LEU A 49 12.67 29.01 16.30
CA LEU A 49 12.76 29.96 17.42
C LEU A 49 12.38 29.34 18.78
N ILE A 50 11.62 28.25 18.79
CA ILE A 50 11.11 27.58 20.00
C ILE A 50 12.12 26.53 20.53
N THR A 51 13.28 26.41 19.90
CA THR A 51 14.29 25.40 20.26
C THR A 51 14.71 25.47 21.73
N MET A 52 14.91 24.31 22.32
CA MET A 52 15.40 24.13 23.69
C MET A 52 16.87 23.71 23.72
N ASN A 53 17.58 23.75 22.59
CA ASN A 53 19.00 23.38 22.48
C ASN A 53 19.89 24.14 23.49
N THR A 54 19.60 25.42 23.77
CA THR A 54 20.33 26.30 24.69
C THR A 54 20.15 25.93 26.15
N LYS A 55 19.14 25.10 26.47
CA LYS A 55 18.88 24.58 27.81
C LYS A 55 19.58 23.25 28.07
N LEU A 56 20.19 22.65 27.05
CA LEU A 56 20.93 21.40 27.21
C LEU A 56 22.30 21.66 27.87
N PRO A 57 22.79 20.73 28.72
CA PRO A 57 24.12 20.85 29.29
C PRO A 57 25.23 20.76 28.24
N SER A 58 26.37 21.38 28.52
CA SER A 58 27.55 21.25 27.68
C SER A 58 28.21 19.86 27.88
N PRO A 59 28.62 19.16 26.79
CA PRO A 59 28.53 19.57 25.39
C PRO A 59 27.16 19.25 24.78
N THR A 60 26.48 20.28 24.24
CA THR A 60 25.12 20.19 23.66
C THR A 60 25.00 19.10 22.60
N GLY A 61 25.99 18.98 21.71
CA GLY A 61 25.99 17.99 20.64
C GLY A 61 25.93 16.54 21.14
N GLY A 62 26.56 16.23 22.29
CA GLY A 62 26.50 14.90 22.88
C GLY A 62 25.08 14.51 23.31
N TYR A 63 24.34 15.47 23.88
CA TYR A 63 22.94 15.27 24.25
C TYR A 63 22.03 15.16 23.03
N VAL A 64 22.26 15.97 21.99
CA VAL A 64 21.52 15.85 20.72
C VAL A 64 21.73 14.45 20.11
N SER A 65 22.97 13.97 20.05
CA SER A 65 23.27 12.61 19.58
C SER A 65 22.60 11.54 20.43
N LEU A 66 22.62 11.68 21.76
CA LEU A 66 21.95 10.76 22.67
C LEU A 66 20.43 10.70 22.42
N VAL A 67 19.78 11.86 22.23
CA VAL A 67 18.35 11.91 21.92
C VAL A 67 18.05 11.23 20.58
N CYS A 68 18.89 11.43 19.55
CA CYS A 68 18.76 10.73 18.28
C CYS A 68 18.88 9.19 18.43
N VAL A 69 19.83 8.72 19.24
CA VAL A 69 19.98 7.27 19.53
C VAL A 69 18.76 6.73 20.29
N LEU A 70 18.28 7.45 21.31
CA LEU A 70 17.08 7.07 22.05
C LEU A 70 15.84 7.05 21.16
N TYR A 71 15.73 7.99 20.23
CA TYR A 71 14.67 8.04 19.24
C TYR A 71 14.73 6.84 18.28
N LEU A 72 15.92 6.45 17.80
CA LEU A 72 16.09 5.22 17.01
C LEU A 72 15.66 3.98 17.80
N CYS A 73 16.11 3.85 19.05
CA CYS A 73 15.72 2.75 19.93
C CYS A 73 14.21 2.72 20.18
N TYR A 74 13.60 3.89 20.42
CA TYR A 74 12.17 4.05 20.58
C TYR A 74 11.42 3.55 19.33
N THR A 75 11.78 4.02 18.14
CA THR A 75 11.10 3.60 16.91
C THR A 75 11.23 2.08 16.71
N ILE A 76 12.43 1.49 16.85
CA ILE A 76 12.62 0.04 16.75
C ILE A 76 11.73 -0.71 17.75
N LEU A 77 11.69 -0.26 19.00
CA LEU A 77 10.94 -0.92 20.06
C LEU A 77 9.43 -0.86 19.80
N ILE A 78 8.90 0.31 19.47
CA ILE A 78 7.47 0.48 19.20
C ILE A 78 7.05 -0.30 17.94
N THR A 79 7.82 -0.22 16.84
CA THR A 79 7.56 -1.03 15.64
C THR A 79 7.58 -2.52 15.97
N TYR A 80 8.50 -2.97 16.83
CA TYR A 80 8.53 -4.36 17.29
C TYR A 80 7.30 -4.75 18.12
N LEU A 81 6.86 -3.88 19.03
CA LEU A 81 5.66 -4.12 19.83
C LEU A 81 4.41 -4.24 18.96
N PHE A 82 4.22 -3.34 17.99
CA PHE A 82 3.07 -3.38 17.08
C PHE A 82 3.14 -4.52 16.07
N TYR A 83 4.34 -4.90 15.61
CA TYR A 83 4.56 -6.14 14.85
C TYR A 83 4.15 -7.37 15.68
N LYS A 84 4.59 -7.46 16.94
CA LYS A 84 4.25 -8.58 17.83
C LYS A 84 2.74 -8.63 18.14
N ALA A 85 2.09 -7.47 18.25
CA ALA A 85 0.64 -7.34 18.39
C ALA A 85 -0.13 -7.67 17.09
N LYS A 86 0.56 -7.98 15.99
CA LYS A 86 0.00 -8.24 14.65
C LYS A 86 -0.79 -7.07 14.08
N PHE A 87 -0.47 -5.84 14.49
CA PHE A 87 -1.10 -4.65 13.92
C PHE A 87 -0.56 -4.33 12.52
N HIS A 88 0.70 -4.61 12.26
CA HIS A 88 1.29 -4.53 10.92
C HIS A 88 2.22 -5.74 10.68
N LYS A 89 2.61 -5.92 9.43
CA LYS A 89 3.58 -6.94 9.00
C LYS A 89 5.02 -6.41 9.15
N ALA A 90 6.00 -7.26 8.86
CA ALA A 90 7.41 -6.93 9.02
C ALA A 90 7.90 -5.84 8.05
N ASP A 91 7.18 -5.57 6.96
CA ASP A 91 7.51 -4.50 6.00
C ASP A 91 7.57 -3.11 6.65
N ASN A 92 6.80 -2.89 7.73
CA ASN A 92 6.78 -1.62 8.45
C ASN A 92 8.15 -1.24 9.06
N PHE A 93 9.00 -2.22 9.39
CA PHE A 93 10.37 -1.94 9.82
C PHE A 93 11.17 -1.20 8.75
N THR A 94 10.97 -1.51 7.47
CA THR A 94 11.66 -0.80 6.39
C THR A 94 11.27 0.67 6.40
N TYR A 95 9.97 0.96 6.47
CA TYR A 95 9.46 2.33 6.42
C TYR A 95 9.82 3.12 7.69
N SER A 96 9.54 2.59 8.88
CA SER A 96 9.80 3.28 10.14
C SER A 96 11.29 3.58 10.33
N ILE A 97 12.20 2.66 9.97
CA ILE A 97 13.65 2.89 10.06
C ILE A 97 14.14 3.90 9.02
N THR A 98 13.62 3.83 7.80
CA THR A 98 13.97 4.80 6.75
C THR A 98 13.60 6.23 7.17
N PHE A 99 12.36 6.44 7.62
CA PHE A 99 11.92 7.75 8.08
C PHE A 99 12.65 8.20 9.34
N ASN A 100 12.96 7.28 10.25
CA ASN A 100 13.76 7.59 11.44
C ASN A 100 15.16 8.11 11.05
N PHE A 101 15.86 7.44 10.13
CA PHE A 101 17.17 7.87 9.64
C PHE A 101 17.13 9.22 8.91
N ILE A 102 16.10 9.44 8.07
CA ILE A 102 15.89 10.74 7.42
C ILE A 102 15.71 11.84 8.47
N LEU A 103 14.87 11.61 9.48
CA LEU A 103 14.60 12.60 10.52
C LEU A 103 15.81 12.84 11.43
N ILE A 104 16.55 11.79 11.80
CA ILE A 104 17.83 11.92 12.52
C ILE A 104 18.83 12.75 11.69
N SER A 105 18.91 12.51 10.38
CA SER A 105 19.75 13.31 9.49
C SER A 105 19.33 14.78 9.50
N VAL A 106 18.02 15.06 9.41
CA VAL A 106 17.51 16.43 9.46
C VAL A 106 17.84 17.09 10.80
N ILE A 107 17.63 16.41 11.92
CA ILE A 107 17.95 16.92 13.27
C ILE A 107 19.45 17.17 13.41
N ALA A 108 20.30 16.22 13.02
CA ALA A 108 21.74 16.34 13.16
C ALA A 108 22.32 17.43 12.25
N THR A 109 21.85 17.52 11.00
CA THR A 109 22.30 18.56 10.06
C THR A 109 21.76 19.94 10.43
N SER A 110 20.59 20.03 11.06
CA SER A 110 20.07 21.26 11.67
C SER A 110 21.06 21.82 12.71
N TYR A 111 21.54 20.97 13.62
CA TYR A 111 22.53 21.34 14.62
C TYR A 111 23.92 21.64 14.04
N ILE A 112 24.38 20.88 13.04
CA ILE A 112 25.71 21.11 12.43
C ILE A 112 25.71 22.43 11.65
N PHE A 113 24.69 22.66 10.83
CA PHE A 113 24.57 23.84 10.00
C PHE A 113 23.60 24.85 10.61
N HIS A 114 24.15 25.71 11.47
CA HIS A 114 23.44 26.77 12.18
C HIS A 114 22.87 27.88 11.28
N ARG A 115 23.17 27.85 9.96
CA ARG A 115 22.68 28.82 8.97
C ARG A 115 21.60 28.19 8.10
N ASN A 116 20.57 28.97 7.79
CA ASN A 116 19.46 28.56 6.92
C ASN A 116 19.46 29.31 5.59
N ASP A 117 20.62 29.34 4.95
CA ASP A 117 20.76 29.83 3.59
C ASP A 117 20.27 28.77 2.59
N THR A 118 19.79 29.19 1.42
CA THR A 118 19.22 28.28 0.40
C THR A 118 20.17 27.14 0.04
N THR A 119 21.46 27.40 -0.10
CA THR A 119 22.48 26.39 -0.40
C THR A 119 22.60 25.34 0.70
N VAL A 120 22.50 25.77 1.97
CA VAL A 120 22.57 24.86 3.13
C VAL A 120 21.32 23.99 3.20
N ILE A 121 20.14 24.55 2.92
CA ILE A 121 18.88 23.79 2.88
C ILE A 121 18.95 22.70 1.82
N ILE A 122 19.47 23.02 0.62
CA ILE A 122 19.67 22.04 -0.45
C ILE A 122 20.66 20.95 0.00
N ALA A 123 21.77 21.33 0.65
CA ALA A 123 22.73 20.36 1.17
C ALA A 123 22.11 19.44 2.25
N LYS A 124 21.35 19.99 3.21
CA LYS A 124 20.59 19.23 4.24
C LYS A 124 19.67 18.20 3.57
N PHE A 125 18.95 18.60 2.52
CA PHE A 125 18.06 17.71 1.77
C PHE A 125 18.81 16.58 1.06
N VAL A 126 19.92 16.88 0.38
CA VAL A 126 20.75 15.86 -0.31
C VAL A 126 21.33 14.86 0.69
N ILE A 127 21.84 15.32 1.84
CA ILE A 127 22.35 14.45 2.91
C ILE A 127 21.22 13.56 3.45
N ALA A 128 20.04 14.12 3.71
CA ALA A 128 18.89 13.37 4.18
C ALA A 128 18.45 12.28 3.18
N LEU A 129 18.47 12.56 1.88
CA LEU A 129 18.21 11.55 0.84
C LEU A 129 19.26 10.44 0.83
N ALA A 130 20.55 10.79 0.90
CA ALA A 130 21.64 9.81 0.93
C ALA A 130 21.52 8.89 2.15
N ILE A 131 21.25 9.46 3.33
CA ILE A 131 21.00 8.69 4.57
C ILE A 131 19.71 7.87 4.46
N GLY A 132 18.68 8.37 3.79
CA GLY A 132 17.46 7.62 3.48
C GLY A 132 17.74 6.32 2.70
N ILE A 133 18.63 6.35 1.70
CA ILE A 133 19.04 5.14 0.95
C ILE A 133 19.70 4.10 1.86
N ILE A 134 20.57 4.55 2.77
CA ILE A 134 21.18 3.68 3.79
C ILE A 134 20.09 3.12 4.71
N GLY A 135 19.14 3.96 5.14
CA GLY A 135 18.01 3.57 5.98
C GLY A 135 17.12 2.50 5.35
N ILE A 136 16.83 2.61 4.04
CA ILE A 136 16.10 1.58 3.29
C ILE A 136 16.87 0.25 3.34
N THR A 137 18.18 0.29 3.10
CA THR A 137 19.02 -0.91 3.09
C THR A 137 18.99 -1.63 4.45
N VAL A 138 19.18 -0.88 5.54
CA VAL A 138 19.11 -1.40 6.92
C VAL A 138 17.70 -1.91 7.24
N GLY A 139 16.68 -1.15 6.84
CA GLY A 139 15.28 -1.49 7.05
C GLY A 139 14.84 -2.78 6.34
N VAL A 140 15.28 -2.98 5.09
CA VAL A 140 15.04 -4.21 4.33
C VAL A 140 15.72 -5.40 4.99
N PHE A 141 16.96 -5.23 5.47
CA PHE A 141 17.68 -6.28 6.19
C PHE A 141 16.95 -6.70 7.48
N LEU A 142 16.48 -5.74 8.28
CA LEU A 142 15.67 -6.02 9.47
C LEU A 142 14.37 -6.75 9.11
N THR A 143 13.68 -6.27 8.08
CA THR A 143 12.44 -6.89 7.57
C THR A 143 12.68 -8.34 7.17
N TYR A 144 13.80 -8.62 6.50
CA TYR A 144 14.20 -9.97 6.12
C TYR A 144 14.41 -10.87 7.33
N ILE A 145 15.15 -10.41 8.35
CA ILE A 145 15.37 -11.18 9.59
C ILE A 145 14.03 -11.54 10.24
N PHE A 146 13.12 -10.58 10.40
CA PHE A 146 11.81 -10.85 11.02
C PHE A 146 10.95 -11.82 10.20
N ARG A 147 11.01 -11.74 8.86
CA ARG A 147 10.33 -12.70 7.98
C ARG A 147 10.88 -14.12 8.13
N VAL A 148 12.20 -14.28 8.20
CA VAL A 148 12.84 -15.59 8.40
C VAL A 148 12.42 -16.19 9.76
N LEU A 149 12.38 -15.38 10.81
CA LEU A 149 11.91 -15.81 12.13
C LEU A 149 10.43 -16.23 12.11
N GLU A 150 9.59 -15.49 11.39
CA GLU A 150 8.17 -15.82 11.23
C GLU A 150 7.98 -17.13 10.45
N PHE A 151 8.74 -17.31 9.37
CA PHE A 151 8.74 -18.53 8.58
C PHE A 151 9.13 -19.75 9.42
N GLY A 152 10.21 -19.64 10.20
CA GLY A 152 10.65 -20.72 11.08
C GLY A 152 9.60 -21.08 12.15
N ARG A 153 8.83 -20.11 12.65
CA ARG A 153 7.70 -20.36 13.56
C ARG A 153 6.55 -21.09 12.87
N LYS A 154 6.23 -20.69 11.64
CA LYS A 154 5.16 -21.32 10.85
C LYS A 154 5.48 -22.77 10.52
N LEU A 155 6.71 -23.05 10.08
CA LEU A 155 7.17 -24.40 9.76
C LEU A 155 7.08 -25.33 10.97
N LYS A 156 7.45 -24.86 12.17
CA LYS A 156 7.27 -25.63 13.41
C LYS A 156 5.79 -25.92 13.73
N LEU A 157 4.88 -25.01 13.40
CA LEU A 157 3.44 -25.24 13.60
C LEU A 157 2.91 -26.27 12.61
N GLU A 158 3.37 -26.23 11.36
CA GLU A 158 3.01 -27.21 10.32
C GLU A 158 3.52 -28.61 10.69
N GLN A 159 4.78 -28.73 11.13
CA GLN A 159 5.34 -30.00 11.63
C GLN A 159 4.56 -30.55 12.84
N ASN A 160 4.16 -29.69 13.79
CA ASN A 160 3.34 -30.12 14.92
C ASN A 160 1.94 -30.58 14.47
N LEU A 161 1.38 -29.98 13.44
CA LEU A 161 0.09 -30.38 12.89
C LEU A 161 0.17 -31.74 12.19
N GLU A 162 1.23 -31.96 11.41
CA GLU A 162 1.50 -33.24 10.74
C GLU A 162 1.67 -34.37 11.77
N ALA A 163 2.54 -34.17 12.77
CA ALA A 163 2.72 -35.13 13.85
C ALA A 163 1.43 -35.39 14.67
N TYR A 164 0.57 -34.37 14.80
CA TYR A 164 -0.74 -34.55 15.42
C TYR A 164 -1.67 -35.42 14.56
N ASN A 165 -1.70 -35.20 13.25
CA ASN A 165 -2.51 -35.97 12.32
C ASN A 165 -2.04 -37.43 12.21
N GLU A 166 -0.74 -37.68 12.35
CA GLU A 166 -0.13 -39.02 12.38
C GLU A 166 -0.27 -39.71 13.75
N GLY A 167 -0.74 -39.00 14.78
CA GLY A 167 -0.85 -39.53 16.15
C GLY A 167 0.48 -39.72 16.88
N THR A 168 1.58 -39.19 16.33
CA THR A 168 2.94 -39.29 16.91
C THR A 168 3.23 -38.21 17.95
N LEU A 169 2.40 -37.16 18.02
CA LEU A 169 2.57 -36.04 18.95
C LEU A 169 2.01 -36.36 20.34
N THR A 170 2.88 -36.47 21.33
CA THR A 170 2.51 -36.86 22.72
C THR A 170 2.35 -35.70 23.69
N GLU A 171 2.97 -34.54 23.43
CA GLU A 171 2.94 -33.41 24.36
C GLU A 171 1.63 -32.61 24.26
N GLN A 172 0.83 -32.58 25.33
CA GLN A 172 -0.47 -31.89 25.37
C GLN A 172 -0.41 -30.41 24.97
N ARG A 173 0.68 -29.71 25.30
CA ARG A 173 0.87 -28.29 24.91
C ARG A 173 1.01 -28.14 23.39
N LEU A 174 1.70 -29.06 22.72
CA LEU A 174 1.87 -29.06 21.27
C LEU A 174 0.58 -29.47 20.56
N ILE A 175 -0.14 -30.47 21.10
CA ILE A 175 -1.47 -30.87 20.61
C ILE A 175 -2.42 -29.67 20.61
N ASN A 176 -2.51 -28.94 21.73
CA ASN A 176 -3.36 -27.75 21.82
C ASN A 176 -2.97 -26.66 20.81
N ARG A 177 -1.67 -26.54 20.46
CA ARG A 177 -1.21 -25.60 19.43
C ARG A 177 -1.58 -26.07 18.03
N ALA A 178 -1.41 -27.36 17.73
CA ALA A 178 -1.79 -27.97 16.46
C ALA A 178 -3.30 -27.80 16.20
N ILE A 179 -4.15 -28.10 17.18
CA ILE A 179 -5.61 -27.92 17.07
C ILE A 179 -5.98 -26.45 16.81
N LYS A 180 -5.35 -25.51 17.53
CA LYS A 180 -5.58 -24.07 17.29
C LYS A 180 -5.14 -23.64 15.90
N TYR A 181 -4.03 -24.20 15.41
CA TYR A 181 -3.53 -23.92 14.08
C TYR A 181 -4.45 -24.49 12.99
N GLN A 182 -4.97 -25.72 13.16
CA GLN A 182 -5.97 -26.30 12.26
C GLN A 182 -7.21 -25.40 12.15
N LYS A 183 -7.79 -24.99 13.29
CA LYS A 183 -8.94 -24.06 13.31
C LYS A 183 -8.65 -22.74 12.59
N TYR A 184 -7.42 -22.26 12.68
CA TYR A 184 -7.00 -21.06 11.97
C TYR A 184 -6.96 -21.29 10.45
N LEU A 185 -6.45 -22.43 9.99
CA LEU A 185 -6.43 -22.82 8.57
C LEU A 185 -7.86 -22.98 8.02
N ASP A 186 -8.75 -23.63 8.78
CA ASP A 186 -10.15 -23.80 8.38
C ASP A 186 -10.85 -22.45 8.18
N LYS A 187 -10.62 -21.50 9.10
CA LYS A 187 -11.16 -20.13 9.01
C LYS A 187 -10.61 -19.35 7.82
N LEU A 188 -9.35 -19.58 7.44
CA LEU A 188 -8.78 -18.99 6.22
C LEU A 188 -9.44 -19.55 4.97
N ALA A 189 -9.61 -20.88 4.90
CA ALA A 189 -10.28 -21.53 3.79
C ALA A 189 -11.72 -21.05 3.61
N GLU A 190 -12.47 -20.87 4.71
CA GLU A 190 -13.83 -20.33 4.69
C GLU A 190 -13.87 -18.88 4.16
N LYS A 191 -12.95 -18.03 4.63
CA LYS A 191 -12.83 -16.66 4.10
C LYS A 191 -12.52 -16.64 2.61
N GLN A 192 -11.64 -17.52 2.14
CA GLN A 192 -11.30 -17.59 0.73
C GLN A 192 -12.52 -17.96 -0.12
N LYS A 193 -13.30 -18.97 0.31
CA LYS A 193 -14.55 -19.34 -0.35
C LYS A 193 -15.52 -18.17 -0.46
N LEU A 194 -15.67 -17.37 0.60
CA LEU A 194 -16.52 -16.17 0.58
C LEU A 194 -16.02 -15.10 -0.39
N ILE A 195 -14.71 -14.93 -0.51
CA ILE A 195 -14.10 -13.99 -1.48
C ILE A 195 -14.37 -14.47 -2.90
N ASP A 196 -14.18 -15.76 -3.17
CA ASP A 196 -14.38 -16.34 -4.50
C ASP A 196 -15.85 -16.23 -4.93
N GLN A 197 -16.79 -16.53 -4.03
CA GLN A 197 -18.23 -16.34 -4.26
C GLN A 197 -18.59 -14.87 -4.56
N LYS A 198 -18.00 -13.92 -3.82
CA LYS A 198 -18.22 -12.49 -4.09
C LYS A 198 -17.63 -12.05 -5.42
N ALA A 199 -16.46 -12.57 -5.79
CA ALA A 199 -15.83 -12.27 -7.07
C ALA A 199 -16.67 -12.79 -8.24
N GLU A 200 -17.23 -13.99 -8.13
CA GLU A 200 -18.13 -14.57 -9.13
C GLU A 200 -19.42 -13.75 -9.29
N LEU A 201 -20.05 -13.34 -8.18
CA LEU A 201 -21.22 -12.46 -8.18
C LEU A 201 -20.92 -11.09 -8.80
N LEU A 202 -19.75 -10.52 -8.53
CA LEU A 202 -19.31 -9.27 -9.13
C LEU A 202 -19.09 -9.41 -10.64
N GLN A 203 -18.46 -10.50 -11.07
CA GLN A 203 -18.24 -10.77 -12.48
C GLN A 203 -19.57 -10.88 -13.24
N HIS A 204 -20.54 -11.62 -12.68
CA HIS A 204 -21.88 -11.72 -13.26
C HIS A 204 -22.56 -10.36 -13.42
N LYS A 205 -22.49 -9.49 -12.41
CA LYS A 205 -23.05 -8.14 -12.47
C LYS A 205 -22.38 -7.26 -13.53
N ILE A 206 -21.05 -7.36 -13.66
CA ILE A 206 -20.29 -6.64 -14.69
C ILE A 206 -20.73 -7.11 -16.08
N ASP A 207 -20.88 -8.42 -16.28
CA ASP A 207 -21.28 -8.98 -17.57
C ASP A 207 -22.73 -8.59 -17.94
N GLU A 208 -23.65 -8.59 -16.97
CA GLU A 208 -25.02 -8.11 -17.14
C GLU A 208 -25.08 -6.62 -17.51
N GLU A 209 -24.33 -5.78 -16.80
CA GLU A 209 -24.28 -4.33 -17.05
C GLU A 209 -23.66 -4.02 -18.42
N TYR A 210 -22.62 -4.77 -18.81
CA TYR A 210 -22.00 -4.67 -20.12
C TYR A 210 -22.96 -5.04 -21.26
N GLU A 211 -23.70 -6.14 -21.15
CA GLU A 211 -24.68 -6.54 -22.17
C GLU A 211 -25.87 -5.57 -22.24
N LEU A 212 -26.30 -5.01 -21.09
CA LEU A 212 -27.30 -3.93 -21.06
C LEU A 212 -26.82 -2.66 -21.78
N GLU A 213 -25.57 -2.25 -21.55
CA GLU A 213 -24.98 -1.08 -22.20
C GLU A 213 -24.87 -1.29 -23.72
N LYS A 214 -24.39 -2.46 -24.14
CA LYS A 214 -24.30 -2.86 -25.54
C LYS A 214 -25.66 -2.94 -26.24
N ALA A 215 -26.71 -3.40 -25.53
CA ALA A 215 -28.08 -3.38 -26.03
C ALA A 215 -28.59 -1.94 -26.21
N LYS A 216 -28.31 -1.05 -25.24
CA LYS A 216 -28.64 0.39 -25.35
C LYS A 216 -27.93 1.04 -26.54
N GLU A 217 -26.66 0.72 -26.78
CA GLU A 217 -25.93 1.23 -27.94
C GLU A 217 -26.52 0.74 -29.26
N ARG A 218 -26.90 -0.54 -29.36
CA ARG A 218 -27.58 -1.09 -30.55
C ARG A 218 -28.91 -0.37 -30.81
N MET A 219 -29.72 -0.17 -29.78
CA MET A 219 -30.98 0.57 -29.89
C MET A 219 -30.77 2.03 -30.31
N LYS A 220 -29.74 2.70 -29.77
CA LYS A 220 -29.37 4.06 -30.20
C LYS A 220 -28.98 4.08 -31.68
N LYS A 221 -28.15 3.14 -32.15
CA LYS A 221 -27.75 3.04 -33.56
C LYS A 221 -28.95 2.84 -34.49
N ILE A 222 -29.87 1.95 -34.14
CA ILE A 222 -31.11 1.71 -34.91
C ILE A 222 -31.97 2.97 -34.96
N SER A 223 -32.20 3.63 -33.82
CA SER A 223 -32.99 4.88 -33.79
C SER A 223 -32.33 6.01 -34.59
N LEU A 224 -31.00 6.01 -34.70
CA LEU A 224 -30.26 7.00 -35.46
C LEU A 224 -30.36 6.72 -36.97
N SER A 225 -30.24 5.45 -37.39
CA SER A 225 -30.41 5.07 -38.79
C SER A 225 -31.82 5.36 -39.28
N GLU A 226 -32.86 5.03 -38.51
CA GLU A 226 -34.25 5.36 -38.85
C GLU A 226 -34.46 6.88 -39.03
N LYS A 227 -33.86 7.70 -38.16
CA LYS A 227 -33.91 9.17 -38.29
C LYS A 227 -33.18 9.67 -39.53
N LEU A 228 -32.08 9.04 -39.93
CA LEU A 228 -31.33 9.38 -41.13
C LEU A 228 -32.13 8.98 -42.39
N ASP A 229 -32.70 7.78 -42.42
CA ASP A 229 -33.54 7.29 -43.52
C ASP A 229 -34.75 8.20 -43.75
N LEU A 230 -35.43 8.62 -42.66
CA LEU A 230 -36.53 9.59 -42.73
C LEU A 230 -36.10 10.95 -43.29
N LYS A 231 -34.89 11.42 -42.94
CA LYS A 231 -34.34 12.66 -43.51
C LYS A 231 -34.01 12.52 -44.98
N GLU A 232 -33.46 11.37 -45.38
CA GLU A 232 -33.10 11.08 -46.77
C GLU A 232 -34.36 10.95 -47.65
N GLN A 233 -35.39 10.23 -47.20
CA GLN A 233 -36.68 10.15 -47.89
C GLN A 233 -37.29 11.53 -48.11
N LYS A 234 -37.33 12.37 -47.07
CA LYS A 234 -37.81 13.75 -47.19
C LYS A 234 -37.00 14.59 -48.18
N GLN A 235 -35.68 14.38 -48.27
CA GLN A 235 -34.84 15.05 -49.27
C GLN A 235 -35.14 14.55 -50.69
N ARG A 236 -35.25 13.23 -50.89
CA ARG A 236 -35.60 12.61 -52.19
C ARG A 236 -36.97 13.08 -52.69
N GLU A 237 -37.97 13.16 -51.80
CA GLU A 237 -39.29 13.70 -52.15
C GLU A 237 -39.24 15.18 -52.53
N LYS A 238 -38.45 16.00 -51.82
CA LYS A 238 -38.24 17.42 -52.16
C LYS A 238 -37.54 17.57 -53.52
N ALA A 239 -36.56 16.72 -53.81
CA ALA A 239 -35.86 16.71 -55.10
C ALA A 239 -36.82 16.34 -56.24
N LYS A 240 -37.60 15.27 -56.10
CA LYS A 240 -38.64 14.89 -57.07
C LYS A 240 -39.64 16.03 -57.32
N LYS A 241 -40.18 16.64 -56.26
CA LYS A 241 -41.09 17.81 -56.39
C LYS A 241 -40.45 19.00 -57.12
N LYS A 242 -39.14 19.22 -56.97
CA LYS A 242 -38.42 20.27 -57.70
C LYS A 242 -38.23 19.91 -59.17
N GLU A 243 -37.88 18.66 -59.49
CA GLU A 243 -37.80 18.18 -60.87
C GLU A 243 -39.16 18.25 -61.58
N ASP A 244 -40.24 17.79 -60.94
CA ASP A 244 -41.60 17.85 -61.47
C ASP A 244 -42.03 19.28 -61.78
N LYS A 245 -41.69 20.24 -60.89
CA LYS A 245 -41.91 21.67 -61.15
C LYS A 245 -41.07 22.20 -62.32
N LYS A 246 -39.81 21.77 -62.45
CA LYS A 246 -38.91 22.21 -63.52
C LYS A 246 -39.37 21.68 -64.90
N ASN A 247 -39.88 20.45 -64.94
CA ASN A 247 -40.45 19.85 -66.14
C ASN A 247 -41.79 20.49 -66.56
N ARG A 248 -42.57 21.04 -65.61
CA ARG A 248 -43.79 21.81 -65.92
C ARG A 248 -43.54 23.20 -66.52
N ILE A 249 -42.34 23.75 -66.42
CA ILE A 249 -41.99 25.11 -66.90
C ILE A 249 -41.32 25.07 -68.29
N LYS A 250 -40.95 23.88 -68.81
CA LYS A 250 -40.47 23.72 -70.19
C LYS A 250 -41.64 23.42 -71.14
N PHE A 251 -42.39 24.45 -71.51
CA PHE A 251 -43.21 24.51 -72.74
C PHE A 251 -43.23 25.96 -73.22
#